data_AF-A0A512DHC1-F1
#
_entry.id   AF-A0A512DHC1-F1
#
_cell.length_a   1.000
_cell.length_b   1.000
_cell.length_c   1.000
_cell.angle_alpha   90.00
_cell.angle_beta   90.00
_cell.angle_gamma   90.00
#
_symmetry.space_group_name_H-M   'P 1'
#
loop_
_entity.id
_entity.type
_entity.pdbx_description
1 polymer ?
#
loop_
_entity_poly.entity_id
_entity_poly.type
_entity_poly.pdbx_seq_one_letter_code
_entity_poly.pdbx_strand_id
1 'polypeptide(L)'
;MIGRRAWIGTAAALTLVLPAAAAAADLATLSAARWGMDAGELDRALGDFDTRLPGRWDFGRYYADSSVENVEVAGIPFRAFLQMDRKSGRLSQVLLERRGHQATPMVFEDIANALIGQFGEPAENTNDGNAAVPSSVRLVWKLPDMTINASFFDFRTSAIFSEDPNVEPNPLVPYAERRRNNPRTLPRRALIRFNPPGCDGAGC
;
A
#
# COMPACT_ATOMS: atom_id res chain seq x y z
N MET A 1 17.40 -32.26 65.28
CA MET A 1 17.41 -30.77 65.28
C MET A 1 18.24 -30.32 64.08
N ILE A 2 17.60 -30.00 62.95
CA ILE A 2 17.41 -28.63 62.42
C ILE A 2 18.75 -27.93 62.13
N GLY A 3 19.24 -27.96 60.89
CA GLY A 3 19.31 -26.77 60.01
C GLY A 3 20.77 -26.49 59.60
N ARG A 4 21.14 -25.83 58.50
CA ARG A 4 20.44 -25.00 57.50
C ARG A 4 21.19 -25.09 56.17
N ARG A 5 20.41 -25.02 55.09
CA ARG A 5 20.80 -24.91 53.68
C ARG A 5 21.53 -23.60 53.40
N ALA A 6 22.54 -23.63 52.51
CA ALA A 6 22.97 -22.47 51.75
C ALA A 6 22.84 -22.82 50.25
N TRP A 7 21.77 -22.32 49.63
CA TRP A 7 21.55 -22.41 48.18
C TRP A 7 21.97 -21.07 47.60
N ILE A 8 23.04 -21.07 46.80
CA ILE A 8 23.45 -19.90 46.02
C ILE A 8 22.53 -19.85 44.81
N GLY A 9 21.61 -18.89 44.81
CA GLY A 9 20.70 -18.64 43.70
C GLY A 9 21.43 -17.96 42.54
N THR A 10 21.56 -18.66 41.42
CA THR A 10 21.96 -18.07 40.16
C THR A 10 20.71 -17.42 39.53
N ALA A 11 20.65 -16.10 39.54
CA ALA A 11 19.63 -15.35 38.80
C ALA A 11 19.94 -15.44 37.30
N ALA A 12 19.27 -16.34 36.59
CA ALA A 12 19.28 -16.37 35.13
C ALA A 12 18.38 -15.23 34.62
N ALA A 13 18.99 -14.14 34.18
CA ALA A 13 18.31 -13.10 33.44
C ALA A 13 17.87 -13.66 32.08
N LEU A 14 16.58 -14.00 31.96
CA LEU A 14 15.94 -14.29 30.67
C LEU A 14 15.83 -12.97 29.90
N THR A 15 16.78 -12.71 29.00
CA THR A 15 16.59 -11.74 27.93
C THR A 15 15.56 -12.31 26.95
N LEU A 16 14.31 -11.84 27.06
CA LEU A 16 13.33 -11.97 25.98
C LEU A 16 13.85 -11.18 24.78
N VAL A 17 14.50 -11.87 23.84
CA VAL A 17 14.62 -11.37 22.47
C VAL A 17 13.25 -11.56 21.83
N LEU A 18 12.43 -10.52 21.85
CA LEU A 18 11.25 -10.45 20.99
C LEU A 18 11.77 -10.34 19.56
N PRO A 19 11.49 -11.30 18.66
CA PRO A 19 11.65 -11.03 17.25
C PRO A 19 10.52 -10.06 16.91
N ALA A 20 10.83 -8.78 16.84
CA ALA A 20 10.10 -7.89 15.96
C ALA A 20 10.44 -8.32 14.54
N ALA A 21 9.92 -9.47 14.12
CA ALA A 21 9.77 -9.73 12.71
C ALA A 21 8.75 -8.70 12.26
N ALA A 22 9.25 -7.58 11.71
CA ALA A 22 8.47 -6.77 10.80
C ALA A 22 7.81 -7.77 9.86
N ALA A 23 6.48 -7.87 9.91
CA ALA A 23 5.74 -8.83 9.11
C ALA A 23 6.12 -8.53 7.65
N ALA A 24 6.97 -9.39 7.08
CA ALA A 24 7.34 -9.30 5.68
C ALA A 24 6.06 -9.34 4.84
N ALA A 25 6.06 -8.72 3.66
CA ALA A 25 4.93 -8.87 2.78
C ALA A 25 4.79 -10.36 2.40
N ASP A 26 3.64 -10.94 2.71
CA ASP A 26 3.28 -12.28 2.25
C ASP A 26 2.77 -12.17 0.81
N LEU A 27 3.74 -12.09 -0.09
CA LEU A 27 3.52 -12.06 -1.53
C LEU A 27 3.50 -13.48 -2.12
N ALA A 28 3.52 -14.53 -1.29
CA ALA A 28 3.59 -15.90 -1.77
C ALA A 28 2.39 -16.24 -2.67
N THR A 29 1.20 -15.74 -2.32
CA THR A 29 -0.02 -15.89 -3.13
C THR A 29 0.11 -15.28 -4.53
N LEU A 30 0.95 -14.26 -4.70
CA LEU A 30 1.21 -13.64 -6.00
C LEU A 30 2.37 -14.28 -6.78
N SER A 31 3.17 -15.15 -6.15
CA SER A 31 4.39 -15.72 -6.72
C SER A 31 4.16 -16.60 -7.96
N ALA A 32 2.94 -17.13 -8.12
CA ALA A 32 2.56 -17.91 -9.28
C ALA A 32 2.25 -17.04 -10.52
N ALA A 33 1.86 -15.78 -10.31
CA ALA A 33 1.64 -14.83 -11.39
C ALA A 33 2.98 -14.34 -11.95
N ARG A 34 3.15 -14.43 -13.26
CA ARG A 34 4.35 -13.96 -13.95
C ARG A 34 4.04 -12.89 -14.98
N TRP A 35 4.98 -11.96 -15.14
CA TRP A 35 4.92 -10.93 -16.17
C TRP A 35 4.71 -11.56 -17.54
N GLY A 36 3.83 -10.97 -18.34
CA GLY A 36 3.53 -11.46 -19.68
C GLY A 36 2.43 -12.54 -19.77
N MET A 37 1.93 -13.06 -18.64
CA MET A 37 0.79 -14.00 -18.66
C MET A 37 -0.48 -13.34 -19.21
N ASP A 38 -1.26 -14.03 -20.04
CA ASP A 38 -2.64 -13.63 -20.35
C ASP A 38 -3.62 -14.05 -19.25
N ALA A 39 -4.89 -13.66 -19.40
CA ALA A 39 -5.93 -13.94 -18.41
C ALA A 39 -6.16 -15.45 -18.18
N GLY A 40 -6.01 -16.30 -19.20
CA GLY A 40 -6.19 -17.74 -19.05
C GLY A 40 -4.97 -18.41 -18.41
N GLU A 41 -3.77 -17.84 -18.62
CA GLU A 41 -2.56 -18.24 -17.92
C GLU A 41 -2.60 -17.86 -16.44
N LEU A 42 -3.08 -16.66 -16.12
CA LEU A 42 -3.29 -16.19 -14.74
C LEU A 42 -4.27 -17.07 -13.98
N ASP A 43 -5.44 -17.32 -14.56
CA ASP A 43 -6.48 -18.20 -13.98
C ASP A 43 -5.91 -19.58 -13.64
N ARG A 44 -5.16 -20.20 -14.57
CA ARG A 44 -4.50 -21.49 -14.33
C ARG A 44 -3.38 -21.43 -13.29
N ALA A 45 -2.62 -20.35 -13.24
CA ALA A 45 -1.49 -20.23 -12.33
C ALA A 45 -1.92 -19.95 -10.89
N LEU A 46 -2.98 -19.17 -10.71
CA LEU A 46 -3.49 -18.73 -9.41
C LEU A 46 -4.60 -19.65 -8.88
N GLY A 47 -5.32 -20.35 -9.76
CA GLY A 47 -6.39 -21.28 -9.38
C GLY A 47 -7.42 -20.60 -8.50
N ASP A 48 -7.68 -21.19 -7.32
CA ASP A 48 -8.70 -20.71 -6.38
C ASP A 48 -8.42 -19.30 -5.82
N PHE A 49 -7.20 -18.77 -5.98
CA PHE A 49 -6.85 -17.41 -5.59
C PHE A 49 -7.28 -16.35 -6.61
N ASP A 50 -7.54 -16.73 -7.87
CA ASP A 50 -7.98 -15.78 -8.89
C ASP A 50 -9.48 -15.50 -8.78
N THR A 51 -9.81 -14.29 -8.31
CA THR A 51 -11.19 -13.85 -8.16
C THR A 51 -11.60 -12.98 -9.33
N ARG A 52 -12.57 -13.44 -10.13
CA ARG A 52 -13.14 -12.69 -11.24
C ARG A 52 -13.81 -11.40 -10.75
N LEU A 53 -13.51 -10.28 -11.41
CA LEU A 53 -14.20 -9.01 -11.16
C LEU A 53 -15.57 -8.98 -11.86
N PRO A 54 -16.54 -8.19 -11.33
CA PRO A 54 -17.79 -7.93 -12.03
C PRO A 54 -17.51 -7.01 -13.23
N GLY A 55 -17.05 -7.62 -14.32
CA GLY A 55 -16.63 -6.94 -15.53
C GLY A 55 -15.20 -6.40 -15.47
N ARG A 56 -14.82 -5.73 -16.56
CA ARG A 56 -13.50 -5.12 -16.74
C ARG A 56 -13.39 -3.80 -16.01
N TRP A 57 -12.43 -3.69 -15.10
CA TRP A 57 -12.14 -2.45 -14.39
C TRP A 57 -11.04 -1.68 -15.12
N ASP A 58 -11.26 -0.38 -15.32
CA ASP A 58 -10.40 0.48 -16.12
C ASP A 58 -9.36 1.21 -15.24
N PHE A 59 -8.09 1.14 -15.62
CA PHE A 59 -6.97 1.83 -14.99
C PHE A 59 -6.15 2.59 -16.03
N GLY A 60 -6.82 3.15 -17.05
CA GLY A 60 -6.22 3.86 -18.17
C GLY A 60 -5.53 2.90 -19.14
N ARG A 61 -4.19 2.90 -19.15
CA ARG A 61 -3.41 2.00 -20.02
C ARG A 61 -3.56 0.53 -19.66
N TYR A 62 -3.91 0.26 -18.40
CA TYR A 62 -4.17 -1.07 -17.90
C TYR A 62 -5.66 -1.30 -17.70
N TYR A 63 -6.05 -2.56 -17.65
CA TYR A 63 -7.35 -3.00 -17.16
C TYR A 63 -7.16 -4.19 -16.22
N ALA A 64 -8.16 -4.49 -15.39
CA ALA A 64 -8.19 -5.73 -14.62
C ALA A 64 -9.54 -6.44 -14.84
N ASP A 65 -9.48 -7.72 -15.15
CA ASP A 65 -10.66 -8.61 -15.22
C ASP A 65 -10.74 -9.53 -14.00
N SER A 66 -9.69 -9.57 -13.17
CA SER A 66 -9.60 -10.36 -11.94
C SER A 66 -8.68 -9.74 -10.88
N SER A 67 -8.73 -10.30 -9.68
CA SER A 67 -7.97 -9.87 -8.50
C SER A 67 -7.65 -11.04 -7.59
N VAL A 68 -6.62 -10.89 -6.77
CA VAL A 68 -6.33 -11.79 -5.64
C VAL A 68 -6.70 -11.07 -4.35
N GLU A 69 -7.53 -11.71 -3.51
CA GLU A 69 -7.99 -11.15 -2.24
C GLU A 69 -7.02 -11.52 -1.09
N ASN A 70 -7.05 -10.73 -0.01
CA ASN A 70 -6.29 -10.99 1.23
C ASN A 70 -4.77 -11.16 1.03
N VAL A 71 -4.16 -10.44 0.08
CA VAL A 71 -2.70 -10.37 -0.03
C VAL A 71 -2.19 -9.51 1.12
N GLU A 72 -1.34 -10.05 1.99
CA GLU A 72 -0.88 -9.33 3.18
C GLU A 72 0.43 -8.56 2.96
N VAL A 73 0.45 -7.31 3.42
CA VAL A 73 1.67 -6.51 3.55
C VAL A 73 1.68 -5.90 4.93
N ALA A 74 2.73 -6.13 5.72
CA ALA A 74 2.79 -5.72 7.12
C ALA A 74 1.65 -6.28 8.00
N GLY A 75 1.14 -7.48 7.68
CA GLY A 75 -0.05 -8.05 8.35
C GLY A 75 -1.36 -7.31 8.03
N ILE A 76 -1.37 -6.46 7.00
CA ILE A 76 -2.53 -5.71 6.53
C ILE A 76 -3.02 -6.36 5.25
N PRO A 77 -4.29 -6.78 5.15
CA PRO A 77 -4.82 -7.39 3.94
C PRO A 77 -5.11 -6.34 2.87
N PHE A 78 -4.75 -6.68 1.63
CA PHE A 78 -5.01 -5.91 0.42
C PHE A 78 -5.75 -6.77 -0.60
N ARG A 79 -6.52 -6.09 -1.43
CA ARG A 79 -6.92 -6.62 -2.73
C ARG A 79 -5.86 -6.28 -3.75
N ALA A 80 -5.34 -7.28 -4.44
CA ALA A 80 -4.38 -7.14 -5.52
C ALA A 80 -5.08 -7.24 -6.87
N PHE A 81 -5.11 -6.15 -7.63
CA PHE A 81 -5.65 -6.14 -8.99
C PHE A 81 -4.56 -6.58 -9.97
N LEU A 82 -4.87 -7.61 -10.77
CA LEU A 82 -3.99 -8.12 -11.82
C LEU A 82 -4.17 -7.24 -13.06
N GLN A 83 -3.26 -6.27 -13.23
CA GLN A 83 -3.37 -5.23 -14.25
C GLN A 83 -2.71 -5.68 -15.55
N MET A 84 -3.58 -5.89 -16.54
CA MET A 84 -3.26 -6.29 -17.90
C MET A 84 -3.02 -5.06 -18.76
N ASP A 85 -1.95 -5.03 -19.54
CA ASP A 85 -1.74 -3.99 -20.54
C ASP A 85 -2.81 -4.10 -21.64
N ARG A 86 -3.46 -2.98 -21.97
CA ARG A 86 -4.60 -2.97 -22.88
C ARG A 86 -4.23 -3.35 -24.31
N LYS A 87 -3.00 -3.08 -24.74
CA LYS A 87 -2.54 -3.36 -26.10
C LYS A 87 -2.19 -4.83 -26.27
N SER A 88 -1.42 -5.36 -25.32
CA SER A 88 -0.91 -6.73 -25.40
C SER A 88 -1.86 -7.78 -24.80
N GLY A 89 -2.76 -7.35 -23.90
CA GLY A 89 -3.61 -8.27 -23.13
C GLY A 89 -2.82 -9.14 -22.16
N ARG A 90 -1.64 -8.69 -21.73
CA ARG A 90 -0.73 -9.44 -20.85
C ARG A 90 -0.54 -8.74 -19.50
N LEU A 91 -0.28 -9.51 -18.44
CA LEU A 91 0.03 -8.99 -17.11
C LEU A 91 1.25 -8.09 -17.19
N SER A 92 1.10 -6.84 -16.77
CA SER A 92 2.18 -5.84 -16.78
C SER A 92 2.29 -5.07 -15.48
N GLN A 93 1.33 -5.23 -14.56
CA GLN A 93 1.40 -4.66 -13.23
C GLN A 93 0.51 -5.45 -12.26
N VAL A 94 0.87 -5.47 -10.99
CA VAL A 94 -0.03 -5.84 -9.89
C VAL A 94 -0.21 -4.62 -8.98
N LEU A 95 -1.46 -4.22 -8.74
CA LEU A 95 -1.79 -3.07 -7.89
C LEU A 95 -2.45 -3.54 -6.59
N LEU A 96 -1.80 -3.29 -5.46
CA LEU A 96 -2.42 -3.36 -4.14
C LEU A 96 -2.87 -1.96 -3.76
N GLU A 97 -4.11 -1.82 -3.32
CA GLU A 97 -4.67 -0.52 -2.99
C GLU A 97 -5.47 -0.54 -1.68
N ARG A 98 -5.20 0.45 -0.83
CA ARG A 98 -6.07 0.87 0.27
C ARG A 98 -6.56 2.29 0.06
N ARG A 99 -7.83 2.55 0.38
CA ARG A 99 -8.51 3.84 0.18
C ARG A 99 -9.15 4.37 1.47
N GLY A 100 -9.30 5.70 1.51
CA GLY A 100 -10.13 6.39 2.50
C GLY A 100 -9.59 6.24 3.92
N HIS A 101 -10.47 5.97 4.88
CA HIS A 101 -10.10 5.86 6.31
C HIS A 101 -9.10 4.74 6.61
N GLN A 102 -9.00 3.74 5.74
CA GLN A 102 -8.06 2.62 5.88
C GLN A 102 -6.63 2.99 5.43
N ALA A 103 -6.44 4.07 4.68
CA ALA A 103 -5.14 4.52 4.19
C ALA A 103 -4.61 5.69 5.05
N THR A 104 -4.19 5.40 6.28
CA THR A 104 -3.59 6.42 7.17
C THR A 104 -2.08 6.55 6.93
N PRO A 105 -1.44 7.67 7.34
CA PRO A 105 0.03 7.78 7.28
C PRO A 105 0.74 6.65 8.02
N MET A 106 0.27 6.30 9.23
CA MET A 106 0.80 5.18 10.03
C MET A 106 0.71 3.85 9.29
N VAL A 107 -0.41 3.57 8.61
CA VAL A 107 -0.55 2.37 7.76
C VAL A 107 0.48 2.36 6.63
N PHE A 108 0.79 3.52 6.04
CA PHE A 108 1.81 3.59 4.99
C PHE A 108 3.23 3.42 5.56
N GLU A 109 3.51 3.95 6.73
CA GLU A 109 4.77 3.71 7.44
C GLU A 109 4.94 2.21 7.76
N ASP A 110 3.90 1.52 8.20
CA ASP A 110 3.93 0.08 8.45
C ASP A 110 4.23 -0.71 7.16
N ILE A 111 3.58 -0.35 6.04
CA ILE A 111 3.87 -0.91 4.71
C ILE A 111 5.33 -0.67 4.32
N ALA A 112 5.81 0.57 4.46
CA ALA A 112 7.18 0.93 4.11
C ALA A 112 8.19 0.13 4.94
N ASN A 113 7.98 0.02 6.25
CA ASN A 113 8.84 -0.75 7.14
C ASN A 113 8.84 -2.24 6.81
N ALA A 114 7.69 -2.82 6.44
CA ALA A 114 7.62 -4.20 5.98
C ALA A 114 8.38 -4.44 4.68
N LEU A 115 8.23 -3.54 3.71
CA LEU A 115 8.97 -3.60 2.44
C LEU A 115 10.48 -3.39 2.66
N ILE A 116 10.89 -2.49 3.54
CA ILE A 116 12.29 -2.29 3.93
C ILE A 116 12.85 -3.55 4.59
N GLY A 117 12.10 -4.15 5.51
CA GLY A 117 12.51 -5.39 6.18
C GLY A 117 12.70 -6.56 5.22
N GLN A 118 11.96 -6.61 4.12
CA GLN A 118 12.00 -7.71 3.16
C GLN A 118 12.97 -7.47 1.98
N PHE A 119 13.05 -6.24 1.48
CA PHE A 119 13.77 -5.90 0.24
C PHE A 119 14.96 -4.94 0.45
N GLY A 120 15.20 -4.50 1.69
CA GLY A 120 16.21 -3.50 2.03
C GLY A 120 15.73 -2.07 1.77
N GLU A 121 16.63 -1.09 1.87
CA GLU A 121 16.31 0.32 1.63
C GLU A 121 15.86 0.56 0.17
N PRO A 122 14.87 1.44 -0.07
CA PRO A 122 14.46 1.79 -1.43
C PRO A 122 15.58 2.53 -2.17
N ALA A 123 15.69 2.29 -3.48
CA ALA A 123 16.60 2.99 -4.36
C ALA A 123 16.23 4.47 -4.54
N GLU A 124 14.94 4.80 -4.46
CA GLU A 124 14.46 6.18 -4.50
C GLU A 124 13.47 6.41 -3.35
N ASN A 125 13.62 7.53 -2.66
CA ASN A 125 12.70 8.01 -1.63
C ASN A 125 12.39 9.48 -1.90
N THR A 126 11.17 9.75 -2.37
CA THR A 126 10.68 11.09 -2.65
C THR A 126 9.56 11.42 -1.70
N ASN A 127 9.64 12.59 -1.06
CA ASN A 127 8.59 13.14 -0.23
C ASN A 127 8.29 14.55 -0.72
N ASP A 128 7.11 14.72 -1.27
CA ASP A 128 6.62 15.98 -1.81
C ASP A 128 5.41 16.43 -0.98
N GLY A 129 5.26 17.74 -0.82
CA GLY A 129 4.11 18.31 -0.12
C GLY A 129 4.48 19.58 0.62
N ASN A 130 3.49 20.45 0.81
CA ASN A 130 3.59 21.62 1.67
C ASN A 130 2.18 22.02 2.13
N ALA A 131 2.02 23.15 2.82
CA ALA A 131 0.70 23.60 3.28
C ALA A 131 -0.35 23.71 2.14
N ALA A 132 0.10 23.99 0.91
CA ALA A 132 -0.73 24.15 -0.28
C ALA A 132 -0.79 22.92 -1.21
N VAL A 133 0.10 21.93 -1.07
CA VAL A 133 0.22 20.77 -1.96
C VAL A 133 -0.03 19.48 -1.18
N PRO A 134 -0.85 18.53 -1.68
CA PRO A 134 -1.06 17.24 -1.04
C PRO A 134 0.27 16.58 -0.68
N SER A 135 0.36 16.03 0.53
CA SER A 135 1.53 15.25 0.92
C SER A 135 1.53 13.96 0.11
N SER A 136 2.62 13.71 -0.60
CA SER A 136 2.85 12.46 -1.31
C SER A 136 4.23 11.89 -1.00
N VAL A 137 4.24 10.62 -0.63
CA VAL A 137 5.48 9.86 -0.44
C VAL A 137 5.55 8.81 -1.52
N ARG A 138 6.74 8.64 -2.12
CA ARG A 138 7.02 7.61 -3.11
C ARG A 138 8.33 6.91 -2.77
N LEU A 139 8.25 5.60 -2.56
CA LEU A 139 9.40 4.72 -2.34
C LEU A 139 9.50 3.75 -3.52
N VAL A 140 10.70 3.58 -4.08
CA VAL A 140 10.94 2.72 -5.23
C VAL A 140 12.07 1.73 -4.95
N TRP A 141 11.80 0.44 -5.13
CA TRP A 141 12.80 -0.62 -5.15
C TRP A 141 13.00 -1.10 -6.58
N LYS A 142 14.25 -1.13 -7.04
CA LYS A 142 14.64 -1.66 -8.35
C LYS A 142 15.32 -3.01 -8.12
N LEU A 143 14.54 -4.09 -8.16
CA LEU A 143 15.02 -5.46 -7.96
C LEU A 143 15.36 -6.10 -9.32
N PRO A 144 16.12 -7.20 -9.35
CA PRO A 144 16.49 -7.86 -10.61
C PRO A 144 15.30 -8.35 -11.44
N ASP A 145 14.20 -8.75 -10.79
CA ASP A 145 13.03 -9.40 -11.39
C ASP A 145 11.75 -8.56 -11.33
N MET A 146 11.75 -7.43 -10.62
CA MET A 146 10.62 -6.52 -10.51
C MET A 146 11.02 -5.11 -10.06
N THR A 147 10.16 -4.14 -10.31
CA THR A 147 10.19 -2.84 -9.64
C THR A 147 9.00 -2.73 -8.69
N ILE A 148 9.25 -2.30 -7.45
CA ILE A 148 8.20 -2.03 -6.46
C ILE A 148 8.08 -0.52 -6.29
N ASN A 149 6.87 0.01 -6.42
CA ASN A 149 6.56 1.42 -6.15
C ASN A 149 5.47 1.52 -5.09
N ALA A 150 5.87 1.92 -3.88
CA ALA A 150 4.95 2.22 -2.80
C ALA A 150 4.68 3.73 -2.77
N SER A 151 3.41 4.13 -2.90
CA SER A 151 3.00 5.53 -2.92
C SER A 151 1.93 5.81 -1.88
N PHE A 152 2.07 6.93 -1.18
CA PHE A 152 1.04 7.49 -0.31
C PHE A 152 0.60 8.85 -0.83
N PHE A 153 -0.71 9.11 -0.76
CA PHE A 153 -1.27 10.41 -1.05
C PHE A 153 -2.21 10.82 0.07
N ASP A 154 -1.91 11.94 0.74
CA ASP A 154 -2.80 12.61 1.68
C ASP A 154 -3.19 13.99 1.15
N PHE A 155 -4.45 14.11 0.77
CA PHE A 155 -5.01 15.34 0.21
C PHE A 155 -5.41 16.35 1.28
N ARG A 156 -5.05 16.16 2.56
CA ARG A 156 -5.23 17.15 3.63
C ARG A 156 -4.34 18.38 3.42
N THR A 157 -4.75 19.26 2.51
CA THR A 157 -4.15 20.58 2.30
C THR A 157 -5.05 21.68 2.83
N SER A 158 -4.49 22.86 3.09
CA SER A 158 -5.28 24.07 3.32
C SER A 158 -5.71 24.76 2.03
N ALA A 159 -5.32 24.25 0.85
CA ALA A 159 -5.59 24.85 -0.45
C ALA A 159 -6.83 24.28 -1.15
N ILE A 160 -7.30 23.09 -0.76
CA ILE A 160 -8.58 22.57 -1.24
C ILE A 160 -9.69 23.22 -0.39
N PHE A 161 -10.73 23.75 -1.04
CA PHE A 161 -11.90 24.30 -0.37
C PHE A 161 -13.10 23.40 -0.72
N SER A 162 -13.96 23.11 0.25
CA SER A 162 -15.20 22.36 0.04
C SER A 162 -16.35 23.25 0.49
N GLU A 163 -17.23 23.63 -0.44
CA GLU A 163 -18.52 24.25 -0.13
C GLU A 163 -19.61 23.18 -0.14
N ASP A 164 -20.52 23.22 0.83
CA ASP A 164 -21.72 22.38 0.80
C ASP A 164 -22.72 23.02 -0.18
N PRO A 165 -23.07 22.36 -1.30
CA PRO A 165 -23.96 22.95 -2.30
C PRO A 165 -25.39 23.12 -1.80
N ASN A 166 -25.76 22.51 -0.66
CA ASN A 166 -27.10 22.58 -0.10
C ASN A 166 -27.26 23.69 0.96
N VAL A 167 -26.18 24.42 1.28
CA VAL A 167 -26.21 25.50 2.27
C VAL A 167 -26.13 26.83 1.54
N GLU A 168 -27.17 27.66 1.69
CA GLU A 168 -27.21 28.95 1.02
C GLU A 168 -26.08 29.87 1.55
N PRO A 169 -25.27 30.45 0.65
CA PRO A 169 -24.18 31.36 1.00
C PRO A 169 -24.62 32.51 1.93
N ASN A 170 -24.19 32.52 3.19
CA ASN A 170 -24.40 33.69 4.06
C ASN A 170 -23.55 34.87 3.52
N PRO A 171 -24.16 35.99 3.10
CA PRO A 171 -23.44 37.12 2.51
C PRO A 171 -22.61 37.92 3.52
N LEU A 172 -22.83 37.72 4.83
CA LEU A 172 -22.11 38.40 5.90
C LEU A 172 -20.84 37.67 6.37
N VAL A 173 -20.57 36.47 5.83
CA VAL A 173 -19.36 35.71 6.12
C VAL A 173 -18.39 35.87 4.94
N PRO A 174 -17.23 36.54 5.13
CA PRO A 174 -16.21 36.65 4.10
C PRO A 174 -15.82 35.28 3.54
N TYR A 175 -15.56 35.20 2.24
CA TYR A 175 -15.19 33.94 1.57
C TYR A 175 -14.01 33.23 2.26
N ALA A 176 -13.04 33.98 2.79
CA ALA A 176 -11.88 33.45 3.53
C ALA A 176 -12.23 32.80 4.89
N GLU A 177 -13.40 33.09 5.46
CA GLU A 177 -13.91 32.50 6.72
C GLU A 177 -14.83 31.29 6.48
N ARG A 178 -15.18 30.99 5.22
CA ARG A 178 -15.93 29.79 4.85
C ARG A 178 -15.02 28.57 5.03
N ARG A 179 -15.38 27.80 6.05
CA ARG A 179 -14.64 26.68 6.67
C ARG A 179 -13.69 25.88 5.77
N ARG A 180 -12.48 25.69 6.32
CA ARG A 180 -11.49 24.67 5.95
C ARG A 180 -12.13 23.29 5.75
N ASN A 181 -11.68 22.62 4.68
CA ASN A 181 -11.82 21.20 4.41
C ASN A 181 -12.21 20.34 5.60
N ASN A 182 -13.23 19.48 5.46
CA ASN A 182 -13.39 18.36 6.35
C ASN A 182 -12.27 17.35 6.06
N PRO A 183 -11.25 17.18 6.93
CA PRO A 183 -10.11 16.31 6.66
C PRO A 183 -10.49 14.82 6.62
N ARG A 184 -11.76 14.50 6.95
CA ARG A 184 -12.34 13.15 6.84
C ARG A 184 -12.88 12.84 5.44
N THR A 185 -13.22 13.83 4.62
CA THR A 185 -13.82 13.60 3.29
C THR A 185 -12.80 13.62 2.15
N LEU A 186 -11.58 14.13 2.41
CA LEU A 186 -10.53 14.16 1.40
C LEU A 186 -9.96 12.75 1.17
N PRO A 187 -9.75 12.35 -0.09
CA PRO A 187 -9.28 11.02 -0.40
C PRO A 187 -7.90 10.80 0.18
N ARG A 188 -7.66 9.59 0.70
CA ARG A 188 -6.34 9.09 1.02
C ARG A 188 -6.13 7.77 0.32
N ARG A 189 -4.90 7.54 -0.14
CA ARG A 189 -4.54 6.32 -0.85
C ARG A 189 -3.17 5.85 -0.42
N ALA A 190 -3.07 4.57 -0.11
CA ALA A 190 -1.82 3.84 -0.01
C ALA A 190 -1.83 2.80 -1.14
N LEU A 191 -0.84 2.89 -2.03
CA LEU A 191 -0.73 2.06 -3.21
C LEU A 191 0.61 1.33 -3.17
N ILE A 192 0.61 0.06 -3.56
CA ILE A 192 1.83 -0.69 -3.85
C ILE A 192 1.67 -1.24 -5.26
N ARG A 193 2.61 -0.88 -6.13
CA ARG A 193 2.65 -1.38 -7.51
C ARG A 193 3.86 -2.28 -7.67
N PHE A 194 3.60 -3.49 -8.14
CA PHE A 194 4.64 -4.40 -8.62
C PHE A 194 4.62 -4.35 -10.14
N ASN A 195 5.77 -4.09 -10.74
CA ASN A 195 5.96 -4.02 -12.19
C ASN A 195 7.10 -4.96 -12.61
N PRO A 196 7.19 -5.30 -13.91
CA PRO A 196 8.41 -5.85 -14.49
C PRO A 196 9.65 -5.00 -14.18
N PRO A 197 10.86 -5.58 -14.24
CA PRO A 197 12.08 -4.84 -13.94
C PRO A 197 12.28 -3.70 -14.96
N GLY A 198 12.81 -2.57 -14.50
CA GLY A 198 13.04 -1.37 -15.33
C GLY A 198 11.81 -0.47 -15.53
N CYS A 199 10.73 -0.72 -14.79
CA CYS A 199 9.49 0.05 -14.85
C CYS A 199 9.31 0.98 -13.64
N ASP A 200 9.69 2.26 -13.77
CA ASP A 200 9.89 3.17 -12.63
C ASP A 200 8.60 3.93 -12.19
N GLY A 201 7.44 3.62 -12.76
CA GLY A 201 6.21 4.40 -12.52
C GLY A 201 4.90 3.74 -12.94
N ALA A 202 3.85 4.55 -13.14
CA ALA A 202 2.51 4.12 -13.55
C ALA A 202 2.41 3.69 -15.04
N GLY A 203 3.55 3.43 -15.67
CA GLY A 203 3.63 3.02 -17.05
C GLY A 203 5.00 2.50 -17.43
N CYS A 204 5.06 1.20 -17.68
CA CYS A 204 5.85 0.61 -18.75
C CYS A 204 4.89 -0.04 -19.73
#